data_AF-A0A6B0XN74-F1
#
_entry.id   AF-A0A6B0XN74-F1
#
_cell.length_a   1.000
_cell.length_b   1.000
_cell.length_c   1.000
_cell.angle_alpha   90.00
_cell.angle_beta   90.00
_cell.angle_gamma   90.00
#
_symmetry.space_group_name_H-M   'P 1'
#
loop_
_entity.id
_entity.type
_entity.pdbx_description
1 polymer ?
#
loop_
_entity_poly.entity_id
_entity_poly.type
_entity_poly.pdbx_seq_one_letter_code
_entity_poly.pdbx_strand_id
1 'polypeptide(L)'
;MTFISCAAGEAETEADGSDPEPVTTQPRTEVVRAHLFDDDADGRVAFARVKEHFETANPGYAMTFLAAATEIAADASSRLVFVQTPVEEEPAAAEIHTASGTSETDLHVGDIAVLRPGERLTVEPAIAALVFDVPDTPGDGVPAAIRPDWDPNITDVPGGCATETGAYRRILLTWLKDNGPYTFHGLNAHRVRITDSFTHYHPVDTGFDEFYLVQMSNDEDRLLTSYHAEAIESPETMTAELAGQLFEVHDVRAGDLIYLPRGVIHRGLGGVLAQVITVPGFRPGTEIGVDHHLLAINERLGLEGDDALPYNVEASTQRIVR
;
A
#
# COMPACT_ATOMS: atom_id res chain seq x y z
N MET A 1 2.39 68.81 -49.64
CA MET A 1 3.76 68.28 -49.87
C MET A 1 4.62 68.71 -48.70
N THR A 2 5.61 67.88 -48.36
CA THR A 2 6.56 67.96 -47.24
C THR A 2 6.17 67.14 -46.01
N PHE A 3 6.92 66.05 -45.84
CA PHE A 3 6.98 65.13 -44.70
C PHE A 3 7.78 65.71 -43.55
N ILE A 4 7.39 65.43 -42.31
CA ILE A 4 8.29 65.38 -41.15
C ILE A 4 7.94 64.13 -40.33
N SER A 5 8.96 63.29 -40.14
CA SER A 5 9.04 62.10 -39.28
C SER A 5 9.81 62.48 -38.01
N CYS A 6 9.46 61.87 -36.88
CA CYS A 6 10.23 61.63 -35.63
C CYS A 6 9.22 61.44 -34.49
N ALA A 7 9.40 60.64 -33.44
CA ALA A 7 10.21 59.47 -33.11
C ALA A 7 9.58 58.90 -31.81
N ALA A 8 10.06 57.72 -31.42
CA ALA A 8 9.62 56.88 -30.30
C ALA A 8 9.43 57.57 -28.94
N GLY A 9 8.47 57.05 -28.18
CA GLY A 9 8.40 57.12 -26.73
C GLY A 9 8.04 55.72 -26.22
N GLU A 10 9.05 54.96 -25.81
CA GLU A 10 8.90 53.70 -25.09
C GLU A 10 8.43 54.01 -23.66
N ALA A 11 7.35 53.37 -23.23
CA ALA A 11 6.96 53.38 -21.82
C ALA A 11 7.67 52.21 -21.13
N GLU A 12 8.64 52.53 -20.28
CA GLU A 12 9.23 51.58 -19.34
C GLU A 12 8.15 51.13 -18.35
N THR A 13 7.68 49.90 -18.49
CA THR A 13 7.00 49.18 -17.40
C THR A 13 8.05 48.62 -16.48
N GLU A 14 8.18 49.22 -15.28
CA GLU A 14 8.96 48.66 -14.17
C GLU A 14 8.47 47.23 -13.90
N ALA A 15 9.37 46.26 -14.08
CA ALA A 15 9.15 44.88 -13.67
C ALA A 15 9.22 44.82 -12.15
N ASP A 16 8.09 44.47 -11.52
CA ASP A 16 8.03 44.11 -10.11
C ASP A 16 8.94 42.90 -9.88
N GLY A 17 10.12 43.16 -9.31
CA GLY A 17 11.17 42.19 -9.01
C GLY A 17 10.86 41.37 -7.76
N SER A 18 9.63 40.88 -7.63
CA SER A 18 9.34 39.81 -6.69
C SER A 18 9.81 38.50 -7.32
N ASP A 19 11.01 38.04 -6.94
CA ASP A 19 11.40 36.65 -7.17
C ASP A 19 10.25 35.75 -6.67
N PRO A 20 9.74 34.80 -7.47
CA PRO A 20 8.75 33.85 -6.98
C PRO A 20 9.38 33.13 -5.78
N GLU A 21 8.74 33.22 -4.62
CA GLU A 21 9.16 32.46 -3.45
C GLU A 21 9.34 31.01 -3.88
N PRO A 22 10.46 30.35 -3.52
CA PRO A 22 10.65 28.96 -3.87
C PRO A 22 9.44 28.20 -3.33
N VAL A 23 8.67 27.61 -4.25
CA VAL A 23 7.63 26.66 -3.88
C VAL A 23 8.35 25.57 -3.10
N THR A 24 8.27 25.64 -1.79
CA THR A 24 8.73 24.57 -0.91
C THR A 24 7.77 23.42 -1.19
N THR A 25 8.10 22.60 -2.18
CA THR A 25 7.50 21.28 -2.33
C THR A 25 7.67 20.61 -0.98
N GLN A 26 6.54 20.32 -0.32
CA GLN A 26 6.60 19.50 0.88
C GLN A 26 7.40 18.24 0.53
N PRO A 27 8.30 17.78 1.42
CA PRO A 27 9.08 16.59 1.15
C PRO A 27 8.12 15.47 0.79
N ARG A 28 8.23 14.96 -0.43
CA ARG A 28 7.44 13.83 -0.89
C ARG A 28 7.77 12.65 0.02
N THR A 29 6.75 12.03 0.59
CA THR A 29 6.93 10.73 1.26
C THR A 29 7.29 9.73 0.16
N GLU A 30 8.51 9.19 0.21
CA GLU A 30 9.01 8.24 -0.77
C GLU A 30 8.42 6.84 -0.53
N VAL A 31 8.30 6.04 -1.58
CA VAL A 31 8.12 4.60 -1.48
C VAL A 31 9.36 4.01 -0.82
N VAL A 32 9.19 3.35 0.31
CA VAL A 32 10.31 2.74 1.03
C VAL A 32 10.11 1.24 1.10
N ARG A 33 11.17 0.49 0.85
CA ARG A 33 11.18 -0.98 0.90
C ARG A 33 12.20 -1.48 1.90
N ALA A 34 11.84 -2.54 2.60
CA ALA A 34 12.75 -3.34 3.39
C ALA A 34 12.50 -4.82 3.11
N HIS A 35 13.55 -5.64 3.13
CA HIS A 35 13.38 -7.08 3.21
C HIS A 35 13.45 -7.49 4.68
N LEU A 36 12.37 -8.05 5.22
CA LEU A 36 12.22 -8.22 6.67
C LEU A 36 13.27 -9.18 7.27
N PHE A 37 13.76 -10.13 6.47
CA PHE A 37 14.73 -11.13 6.91
C PHE A 37 16.19 -10.74 6.68
N ASP A 38 16.47 -9.56 6.09
CA ASP A 38 17.84 -9.06 5.98
C ASP A 38 18.27 -8.47 7.33
N ASP A 39 19.02 -9.26 8.11
CA ASP A 39 19.47 -8.90 9.46
C ASP A 39 20.83 -8.19 9.49
N ASP A 40 21.37 -7.82 8.33
CA ASP A 40 22.59 -7.04 8.24
C ASP A 40 22.36 -5.56 8.59
N ALA A 41 23.40 -4.73 8.48
CA ALA A 41 23.29 -3.30 8.79
C ALA A 41 22.35 -2.57 7.84
N ASP A 42 22.36 -2.94 6.56
CA ASP A 42 21.60 -2.24 5.52
C ASP A 42 20.12 -2.62 5.59
N GLY A 43 19.81 -3.91 5.82
CA GLY A 43 18.44 -4.39 6.04
C GLY A 43 17.79 -3.76 7.27
N ARG A 44 18.52 -3.65 8.39
CA ARG A 44 18.03 -2.95 9.59
C ARG A 44 17.77 -1.46 9.33
N VAL A 45 18.64 -0.78 8.58
CA VAL A 45 18.45 0.62 8.21
C VAL A 45 17.24 0.77 7.29
N ALA A 46 17.05 -0.14 6.33
CA ALA A 46 15.91 -0.15 5.44
C ALA A 46 14.58 -0.29 6.20
N PHE A 47 14.48 -1.25 7.13
CA PHE A 47 13.29 -1.42 7.96
C PHE A 47 13.04 -0.21 8.87
N ALA A 48 14.10 0.34 9.49
CA ALA A 48 13.98 1.55 10.30
C ALA A 48 13.44 2.74 9.49
N ARG A 49 13.86 2.87 8.23
CA ARG A 49 13.34 3.89 7.30
C ARG A 49 11.86 3.68 7.01
N VAL A 50 11.43 2.45 6.71
CA VAL A 50 10.00 2.11 6.51
C VAL A 50 9.17 2.48 7.76
N LYS A 51 9.65 2.08 8.95
CA LYS A 51 9.03 2.40 10.24
C LYS A 51 8.91 3.90 10.47
N GLU A 52 9.98 4.66 10.25
CA GLU A 52 9.98 6.12 10.44
C GLU A 52 8.97 6.83 9.53
N HIS A 53 8.91 6.47 8.25
CA HIS A 53 7.97 7.07 7.31
C HIS A 53 6.52 6.77 7.71
N PHE A 54 6.24 5.52 8.06
CA PHE A 54 4.91 5.08 8.49
C PHE A 54 4.45 5.80 9.77
N GLU A 55 5.27 5.81 10.82
CA GLU A 55 4.90 6.34 12.13
C GLU A 55 4.79 7.87 12.12
N THR A 56 5.58 8.53 11.26
CA THR A 56 5.46 9.97 11.03
C THR A 56 4.14 10.30 10.32
N ALA A 57 3.75 9.50 9.32
CA ALA A 57 2.53 9.71 8.55
C ALA A 57 1.25 9.31 9.30
N ASN A 58 1.33 8.39 10.27
CA ASN A 58 0.17 7.85 11.00
C ASN A 58 0.36 7.97 12.52
N PRO A 59 0.16 9.16 13.11
CA PRO A 59 0.27 9.37 14.55
C PRO A 59 -0.61 8.41 15.36
N GLY A 60 -0.04 7.80 16.40
CA GLY A 60 -0.73 6.84 17.27
C GLY A 60 -0.59 5.39 16.84
N TYR A 61 -0.06 5.13 15.65
CA TYR A 61 0.35 3.79 15.23
C TYR A 61 1.82 3.55 15.54
N ALA A 62 2.20 2.28 15.72
CA ALA A 62 3.59 1.87 15.69
C ALA A 62 3.77 0.55 14.94
N MET A 63 4.97 0.30 14.43
CA MET A 63 5.32 -0.90 13.69
C MET A 63 6.61 -1.52 14.22
N THR A 64 6.61 -2.83 14.37
CA THR A 64 7.77 -3.62 14.81
C THR A 64 7.85 -4.91 14.02
N PHE A 65 9.06 -5.31 13.60
CA PHE A 65 9.30 -6.65 13.10
C PHE A 65 9.98 -7.49 14.16
N LEU A 66 9.44 -8.67 14.42
CA LEU A 66 9.96 -9.66 15.35
C LEU A 66 10.42 -10.86 14.54
N ALA A 67 11.74 -11.10 14.46
CA ALA A 67 12.28 -12.19 13.62
C ALA A 67 12.07 -13.59 14.22
N ALA A 68 11.95 -13.68 15.54
CA ALA A 68 11.72 -14.94 16.26
C ALA A 68 11.05 -14.65 17.61
N ALA A 69 9.73 -14.55 17.63
CA ALA A 69 8.93 -14.36 18.83
C ALA A 69 8.32 -15.68 19.29
N THR A 70 8.50 -16.00 20.57
CA THR A 70 7.72 -17.04 21.28
C THR A 70 6.57 -16.43 22.09
N GLU A 71 6.58 -15.11 22.26
CA GLU A 71 5.63 -14.37 23.08
C GLU A 71 5.46 -12.94 22.57
N ILE A 72 4.22 -12.48 22.47
CA ILE A 72 3.85 -11.11 22.11
C ILE A 72 2.74 -10.65 23.04
N ALA A 73 2.97 -9.58 23.81
CA ALA A 73 1.96 -8.99 24.70
C ALA A 73 1.43 -7.67 24.12
N ALA A 74 0.15 -7.39 24.31
CA ALA A 74 -0.49 -6.12 23.98
C ALA A 74 -0.79 -5.35 25.27
N ASP A 75 0.19 -4.63 25.83
CA ASP A 75 0.03 -4.05 27.17
C ASP A 75 -0.98 -2.90 27.21
N ALA A 76 -0.74 -1.84 26.42
CA ALA A 76 -1.52 -0.60 26.47
C ALA A 76 -2.36 -0.34 25.21
N SER A 77 -1.93 -0.86 24.06
CA SER A 77 -2.58 -0.71 22.75
C SER A 77 -2.90 -2.07 22.16
N SER A 78 -3.89 -2.10 21.27
CA SER A 78 -4.16 -3.28 20.46
C SER A 78 -2.99 -3.57 19.52
N ARG A 79 -2.74 -4.85 19.26
CA ARG A 79 -1.71 -5.32 18.32
C ARG A 79 -2.32 -6.24 17.27
N LEU A 80 -2.01 -5.96 16.01
CA LEU A 80 -2.28 -6.87 14.90
C LEU A 80 -0.94 -7.49 14.48
N VAL A 81 -0.84 -8.81 14.64
CA VAL A 81 0.37 -9.59 14.43
C VAL A 81 0.22 -10.39 13.13
N PHE A 82 0.92 -9.96 12.08
CA PHE A 82 0.93 -10.61 10.76
C PHE A 82 2.04 -11.66 10.72
N VAL A 83 1.66 -12.93 10.68
CA VAL A 83 2.60 -14.06 10.73
C VAL A 83 3.29 -14.23 9.37
N GLN A 84 4.63 -14.20 9.36
CA GLN A 84 5.43 -14.27 8.13
C GLN A 84 6.13 -15.60 7.90
N THR A 85 6.67 -16.22 8.95
CA THR A 85 7.14 -17.61 8.89
C THR A 85 7.16 -18.20 10.29
N PRO A 86 6.73 -19.45 10.50
CA PRO A 86 7.27 -20.23 11.61
C PRO A 86 8.77 -20.47 11.35
N VAL A 87 9.60 -20.46 12.40
CA VAL A 87 11.05 -20.67 12.27
C VAL A 87 11.38 -22.11 11.83
N GLU A 88 10.44 -23.03 11.99
CA GLU A 88 10.48 -24.41 11.50
C GLU A 88 9.31 -24.63 10.53
N GLU A 89 9.43 -25.49 9.51
CA GLU A 89 8.45 -25.69 8.41
C GLU A 89 7.09 -26.31 8.83
N GLU A 90 6.69 -26.14 10.08
CA GLU A 90 5.42 -26.60 10.67
C GLU A 90 4.61 -25.39 11.18
N PRO A 91 3.28 -25.47 11.22
CA PRO A 91 2.49 -24.42 11.83
C PRO A 91 2.85 -24.22 13.31
N ALA A 92 2.82 -22.97 13.77
CA ALA A 92 3.08 -22.67 15.16
C ALA A 92 1.83 -22.93 16.00
N ALA A 93 1.93 -23.81 17.00
CA ALA A 93 0.90 -23.95 18.01
C ALA A 93 0.86 -22.65 18.81
N ALA A 94 -0.32 -22.07 18.98
CA ALA A 94 -0.51 -20.75 19.55
C ALA A 94 -1.58 -20.74 20.64
N GLU A 95 -1.28 -20.04 21.73
CA GLU A 95 -2.22 -19.76 22.80
C GLU A 95 -2.41 -18.25 22.92
N ILE A 96 -3.67 -17.80 22.86
CA ILE A 96 -4.04 -16.41 23.12
C ILE A 96 -4.67 -16.35 24.51
N HIS A 97 -3.97 -15.65 25.40
CA HIS A 97 -4.33 -15.48 26.81
C HIS A 97 -5.10 -14.17 26.98
N THR A 98 -6.30 -14.28 27.52
CA THR A 98 -7.20 -13.16 27.83
C THR A 98 -7.55 -13.17 29.32
N ALA A 99 -8.15 -12.09 29.82
CA ALA A 99 -8.67 -12.06 31.19
C ALA A 99 -9.78 -13.13 31.44
N SER A 100 -10.47 -13.56 30.38
CA SER A 100 -11.55 -14.56 30.44
C SER A 100 -11.08 -16.01 30.28
N GLY A 101 -9.81 -16.24 29.91
CA GLY A 101 -9.26 -17.57 29.67
C GLY A 101 -8.29 -17.61 28.48
N THR A 102 -7.89 -18.82 28.11
CA THR A 102 -6.95 -19.08 27.02
C THR A 102 -7.66 -19.77 25.85
N SER A 103 -7.37 -19.35 24.63
CA SER A 103 -7.81 -20.02 23.40
C SER A 103 -6.61 -20.55 22.63
N GLU A 104 -6.71 -21.78 22.14
CA GLU A 104 -5.69 -22.44 21.33
C GLU A 104 -6.02 -22.33 19.83
N THR A 105 -5.01 -22.14 18.99
CA THR A 105 -5.08 -22.19 17.52
C THR A 105 -3.73 -22.58 16.94
N ASP A 106 -3.70 -22.93 15.67
CA ASP A 106 -2.46 -22.96 14.88
C ASP A 106 -2.31 -21.66 14.09
N LEU A 107 -1.08 -21.17 13.96
CA LEU A 107 -0.73 -20.00 13.17
C LEU A 107 0.14 -20.38 11.98
N HIS A 108 -0.26 -19.92 10.80
CA HIS A 108 0.41 -20.11 9.52
C HIS A 108 0.81 -18.77 8.90
N VAL A 109 1.66 -18.81 7.89
CA VAL A 109 2.00 -17.62 7.08
C VAL A 109 0.73 -16.99 6.50
N GLY A 110 0.54 -15.71 6.77
CA GLY A 110 -0.65 -14.96 6.36
C GLY A 110 -1.81 -14.97 7.34
N ASP A 111 -1.70 -15.69 8.46
CA ASP A 111 -2.64 -15.53 9.56
C ASP A 111 -2.37 -14.19 10.29
N ILE A 112 -3.41 -13.65 10.92
CA ILE A 112 -3.34 -12.45 11.77
C ILE A 112 -3.79 -12.82 13.17
N ALA A 113 -2.93 -12.66 14.17
CA ALA A 113 -3.36 -12.66 15.56
C ALA A 113 -3.75 -11.24 15.98
N VAL A 114 -4.93 -11.12 16.60
CA VAL A 114 -5.52 -9.85 17.04
C VAL A 114 -5.49 -9.83 18.55
N LEU A 115 -4.60 -9.01 19.12
CA LEU A 115 -4.43 -8.86 20.56
C LEU A 115 -5.03 -7.53 21.01
N ARG A 116 -5.97 -7.58 21.94
CA ARG A 116 -6.55 -6.42 22.62
C ARG A 116 -5.69 -6.04 23.83
N PRO A 117 -5.84 -4.82 24.39
CA PRO A 117 -5.09 -4.43 25.57
C PRO A 117 -5.25 -5.43 26.72
N GLY A 118 -4.12 -5.84 27.29
CA GLY A 118 -4.01 -6.88 28.31
C GLY A 118 -3.93 -8.32 27.80
N GLU A 119 -4.08 -8.56 26.49
CA GLU A 119 -3.97 -9.90 25.90
C GLU A 119 -2.52 -10.25 25.54
N ARG A 120 -2.24 -11.56 25.47
CA ARG A 120 -0.92 -12.09 25.14
C ARG A 120 -1.05 -13.28 24.20
N LEU A 121 -0.18 -13.33 23.20
CA LEU A 121 0.06 -14.51 22.35
C LEU A 121 1.32 -15.22 22.84
N THR A 122 1.26 -16.54 22.99
CA THR A 122 2.44 -17.42 23.11
C THR A 122 2.42 -18.44 21.98
N VAL A 123 3.59 -18.76 21.42
CA VAL A 123 3.72 -19.67 20.28
C VAL A 123 4.91 -20.62 20.40
N GLU A 124 4.74 -21.83 19.86
CA GLU A 124 5.79 -22.85 19.74
C GLU A 124 5.60 -23.61 18.41
N PRO A 125 6.60 -23.63 17.50
CA PRO A 125 7.88 -22.93 17.56
C PRO A 125 7.73 -21.40 17.47
N ALA A 126 8.84 -20.67 17.62
CA ALA A 126 8.87 -19.22 17.43
C ALA A 126 8.42 -18.82 16.03
N ILE A 127 7.82 -17.63 15.90
CA ILE A 127 7.38 -17.06 14.63
C ILE A 127 8.14 -15.78 14.30
N ALA A 128 8.35 -15.52 13.01
CA ALA A 128 8.61 -14.18 12.52
C ALA A 128 7.28 -13.46 12.26
N ALA A 129 7.15 -12.22 12.72
CA ALA A 129 5.91 -11.45 12.58
C ALA A 129 6.15 -9.96 12.38
N LEU A 130 5.33 -9.35 11.53
CA LEU A 130 5.17 -7.90 11.46
C LEU A 130 4.02 -7.50 12.40
N VAL A 131 4.29 -6.59 13.33
CA VAL A 131 3.34 -6.18 14.37
C VAL A 131 3.01 -4.71 14.20
N PHE A 132 1.72 -4.41 14.12
CA PHE A 132 1.19 -3.06 14.21
C PHE A 132 0.57 -2.83 15.58
N ASP A 133 1.07 -1.86 16.32
CA ASP A 133 0.32 -1.23 17.41
C ASP A 133 -0.69 -0.27 16.78
N VAL A 134 -1.97 -0.44 17.10
CA VAL A 134 -3.06 0.35 16.55
C VAL A 134 -3.78 1.14 17.65
N PRO A 135 -4.22 2.39 17.39
CA PRO A 135 -4.85 3.24 18.39
C PRO A 135 -6.28 2.78 18.75
N ASP A 136 -6.99 2.18 17.79
CA ASP A 136 -8.34 1.67 17.97
C ASP A 136 -8.33 0.19 18.39
N THR A 137 -9.24 -0.20 19.27
CA THR A 137 -9.42 -1.60 19.67
C THR A 137 -10.42 -2.30 18.74
N PRO A 138 -10.04 -3.43 18.10
CA PRO A 138 -10.99 -4.25 17.34
C PRO A 138 -12.15 -4.73 18.22
N GLY A 139 -13.38 -4.60 17.72
CA GLY A 139 -14.58 -5.02 18.43
C GLY A 139 -14.69 -6.54 18.60
N ASP A 140 -15.66 -6.98 19.40
CA ASP A 140 -15.88 -8.41 19.73
C ASP A 140 -16.24 -9.28 18.51
N GLY A 141 -16.68 -8.66 17.41
CA GLY A 141 -16.95 -9.34 16.15
C GLY A 141 -15.71 -9.74 15.36
N VAL A 142 -14.52 -9.29 15.75
CA VAL A 142 -13.24 -9.67 15.14
C VAL A 142 -12.63 -10.81 15.96
N PRO A 143 -12.36 -11.99 15.36
CA PRO A 143 -11.79 -13.11 16.10
C PRO A 143 -10.36 -12.83 16.54
N ALA A 144 -9.90 -13.53 17.58
CA ALA A 144 -8.53 -13.40 18.08
C ALA A 144 -7.47 -13.92 17.08
N ALA A 145 -7.86 -14.82 16.17
CA ALA A 145 -7.05 -15.26 15.05
C ALA A 145 -7.87 -15.21 13.76
N ILE A 146 -7.37 -14.51 12.75
CA ILE A 146 -7.96 -14.43 11.41
C ILE A 146 -7.10 -15.28 10.48
N ARG A 147 -7.69 -16.35 9.95
CA ARG A 147 -6.96 -17.40 9.23
C ARG A 147 -7.47 -17.52 7.79
N PRO A 148 -6.89 -16.79 6.82
CA PRO A 148 -7.43 -16.70 5.45
C PRO A 148 -7.76 -18.05 4.81
N ASP A 149 -6.95 -19.09 5.04
CA ASP A 149 -7.13 -20.41 4.41
C ASP A 149 -7.96 -21.42 5.20
N TRP A 150 -8.33 -21.09 6.43
CA TRP A 150 -9.03 -22.01 7.33
C TRP A 150 -10.34 -21.44 7.88
N ASP A 151 -10.56 -20.14 7.74
CA ASP A 151 -11.79 -19.49 8.17
C ASP A 151 -12.89 -19.62 7.10
N PRO A 152 -13.98 -20.35 7.38
CA PRO A 152 -15.05 -20.56 6.40
C PRO A 152 -15.83 -19.30 6.06
N ASN A 153 -15.69 -18.22 6.84
CA ASN A 153 -16.33 -16.93 6.56
C ASN A 153 -15.52 -16.08 5.57
N ILE A 154 -14.25 -16.44 5.34
CA ILE A 154 -13.37 -15.75 4.41
C ILE A 154 -13.37 -16.53 3.09
N THR A 155 -14.05 -15.99 2.09
CA THR A 155 -14.11 -16.58 0.76
C THR A 155 -13.29 -15.77 -0.23
N ASP A 156 -12.95 -16.38 -1.37
CA ASP A 156 -12.35 -15.67 -2.49
C ASP A 156 -13.36 -14.66 -3.07
N VAL A 157 -12.97 -13.38 -3.15
CA VAL A 157 -13.80 -12.28 -3.63
C VAL A 157 -13.06 -11.52 -4.75
N PRO A 158 -13.52 -11.60 -6.01
CA PRO A 158 -12.91 -10.83 -7.09
C PRO A 158 -13.09 -9.31 -6.88
N GLY A 159 -12.24 -8.51 -7.52
CA GLY A 159 -12.26 -7.04 -7.48
C GLY A 159 -11.01 -6.44 -6.85
N GLY A 160 -10.86 -5.11 -6.96
CA GLY A 160 -9.65 -4.41 -6.53
C GLY A 160 -8.43 -4.89 -7.33
N CYS A 161 -7.37 -5.29 -6.62
CA CYS A 161 -6.13 -5.79 -7.21
C CYS A 161 -6.21 -7.20 -7.85
N ALA A 162 -7.38 -7.85 -7.86
CA ALA A 162 -7.56 -9.17 -8.49
C ALA A 162 -8.92 -9.27 -9.20
N THR A 163 -8.98 -8.88 -10.47
CA THR A 163 -10.23 -8.71 -11.25
C THR A 163 -10.73 -9.99 -11.94
N GLU A 164 -9.96 -11.08 -11.92
CA GLU A 164 -10.25 -12.28 -12.73
C GLU A 164 -11.22 -13.30 -12.09
N THR A 165 -11.85 -14.11 -12.94
CA THR A 165 -12.65 -15.28 -12.50
C THR A 165 -11.70 -16.32 -11.91
N GLY A 166 -11.78 -16.58 -10.60
CA GLY A 166 -10.82 -17.43 -9.87
C GLY A 166 -9.75 -16.64 -9.10
N ALA A 167 -9.92 -15.33 -8.95
CA ALA A 167 -9.07 -14.48 -8.13
C ALA A 167 -8.95 -14.99 -6.68
N TYR A 168 -7.74 -15.30 -6.26
CA TYR A 168 -7.42 -15.47 -4.84
C TYR A 168 -7.33 -14.07 -4.22
N ARG A 169 -8.43 -13.60 -3.63
CA ARG A 169 -8.47 -12.36 -2.85
C ARG A 169 -9.38 -12.55 -1.65
N ARG A 170 -8.78 -12.51 -0.48
CA ARG A 170 -9.43 -12.80 0.80
C ARG A 170 -9.37 -11.58 1.69
N ILE A 171 -10.54 -11.01 1.96
CA ILE A 171 -10.68 -9.81 2.78
C ILE A 171 -10.71 -10.25 4.25
N LEU A 172 -9.64 -9.92 4.96
CA LEU A 172 -9.39 -10.36 6.34
C LEU A 172 -9.97 -9.37 7.35
N LEU A 173 -9.79 -8.08 7.08
CA LEU A 173 -10.33 -6.96 7.85
C LEU A 173 -10.85 -5.92 6.87
N THR A 174 -12.03 -5.37 7.09
CA THR A 174 -12.64 -4.40 6.17
C THR A 174 -13.28 -3.22 6.89
N TRP A 175 -13.49 -2.12 6.18
CA TRP A 175 -14.26 -0.98 6.68
C TRP A 175 -15.77 -1.18 6.56
N LEU A 176 -16.24 -1.85 5.50
CA LEU A 176 -17.65 -2.11 5.28
C LEU A 176 -17.96 -3.59 5.45
N LYS A 177 -18.95 -3.88 6.29
CA LYS A 177 -19.45 -5.24 6.53
C LYS A 177 -19.87 -5.97 5.25
N ASP A 178 -20.36 -5.24 4.25
CA ASP A 178 -20.79 -5.84 2.98
C ASP A 178 -19.61 -6.40 2.16
N ASN A 179 -18.38 -5.99 2.47
CA ASN A 179 -17.18 -6.41 1.75
C ASN A 179 -16.46 -7.59 2.41
N GLY A 180 -16.79 -7.98 3.64
CA GLY A 180 -16.06 -9.03 4.34
C GLY A 180 -16.58 -9.30 5.74
N PRO A 181 -16.18 -10.43 6.35
CA PRO A 181 -16.79 -10.91 7.59
C PRO A 181 -16.43 -10.07 8.81
N TYR A 182 -15.25 -9.44 8.82
CA TYR A 182 -14.70 -8.76 10.00
C TYR A 182 -14.47 -7.28 9.72
N THR A 183 -15.16 -6.43 10.48
CA THR A 183 -15.06 -4.97 10.33
C THR A 183 -14.09 -4.37 11.33
N PHE A 184 -13.09 -3.63 10.84
CA PHE A 184 -12.19 -2.83 11.66
C PHE A 184 -11.74 -1.59 10.88
N HIS A 185 -11.88 -0.41 11.50
CA HIS A 185 -11.55 0.86 10.86
C HIS A 185 -10.09 1.29 11.07
N GLY A 186 -9.44 0.79 12.13
CA GLY A 186 -8.05 1.14 12.42
C GLY A 186 -7.06 0.56 11.41
N LEU A 187 -7.41 -0.54 10.75
CA LEU A 187 -6.58 -1.21 9.76
C LEU A 187 -7.45 -2.09 8.85
N ASN A 188 -7.13 -2.12 7.57
CA ASN A 188 -7.70 -3.06 6.60
C ASN A 188 -6.60 -4.03 6.15
N ALA A 189 -6.97 -5.28 5.89
CA ALA A 189 -6.04 -6.29 5.40
C ALA A 189 -6.74 -7.24 4.44
N HIS A 190 -6.12 -7.51 3.31
CA HIS A 190 -6.53 -8.55 2.38
C HIS A 190 -5.32 -9.34 1.93
N ARG A 191 -5.49 -10.66 1.82
CA ARG A 191 -4.49 -11.53 1.21
C ARG A 191 -4.89 -11.76 -0.24
N VAL A 192 -4.05 -11.34 -1.17
CA VAL A 192 -4.43 -11.25 -2.59
C VAL A 192 -3.29 -11.70 -3.49
N ARG A 193 -3.64 -12.47 -4.52
CA ARG A 193 -2.78 -12.75 -5.68
C ARG A 193 -3.05 -11.69 -6.74
N ILE A 194 -2.05 -10.89 -7.05
CA ILE A 194 -2.11 -9.74 -7.95
C ILE A 194 -1.46 -10.12 -9.27
N THR A 195 -2.28 -10.55 -10.22
CA THR A 195 -1.81 -10.84 -11.59
C THR A 195 -1.60 -9.56 -12.38
N ASP A 196 -2.60 -8.68 -12.34
CA ASP A 196 -2.60 -7.38 -13.00
C ASP A 196 -3.60 -6.45 -12.30
N SER A 197 -3.14 -5.69 -11.30
CA SER A 197 -4.03 -4.72 -10.65
C SER A 197 -4.33 -3.55 -11.58
N PHE A 198 -5.47 -2.89 -11.38
CA PHE A 198 -5.65 -1.56 -11.96
C PHE A 198 -4.67 -0.55 -11.31
N THR A 199 -4.29 0.47 -12.06
CA THR A 199 -3.34 1.50 -11.61
C THR A 199 -4.09 2.59 -10.86
N HIS A 200 -3.69 2.86 -9.62
CA HIS A 200 -4.41 3.81 -8.76
C HIS A 200 -3.52 4.43 -7.69
N TYR A 201 -4.07 5.43 -7.00
CA TYR A 201 -3.48 6.01 -5.80
C TYR A 201 -4.55 6.37 -4.76
N HIS A 202 -4.11 6.69 -3.54
CA HIS A 202 -4.96 7.17 -2.46
C HIS A 202 -4.65 8.65 -2.19
N PRO A 203 -5.60 9.60 -2.27
CA PRO A 203 -5.33 11.01 -2.09
C PRO A 203 -4.67 11.33 -0.74
N VAL A 204 -3.78 12.34 -0.71
CA VAL A 204 -3.06 12.75 0.50
C VAL A 204 -3.99 13.12 1.64
N ASP A 205 -5.06 13.86 1.35
CA ASP A 205 -5.92 14.43 2.40
C ASP A 205 -7.02 13.47 2.89
N THR A 206 -7.43 12.50 2.06
CA THR A 206 -8.61 11.67 2.33
C THR A 206 -8.36 10.17 2.22
N GLY A 207 -7.19 9.78 1.73
CA GLY A 207 -6.78 8.41 1.53
C GLY A 207 -6.09 7.79 2.74
N PHE A 208 -5.39 6.71 2.47
CA PHE A 208 -4.69 5.88 3.44
C PHE A 208 -3.33 5.46 2.86
N ASP A 209 -2.39 5.13 3.72
CA ASP A 209 -1.16 4.48 3.28
C ASP A 209 -1.44 2.99 3.06
N GLU A 210 -0.66 2.39 2.18
CA GLU A 210 -0.75 0.98 1.85
C GLU A 210 0.59 0.29 2.04
N PHE A 211 0.57 -0.98 2.42
CA PHE A 211 1.73 -1.84 2.44
C PHE A 211 1.49 -3.07 1.58
N TYR A 212 2.53 -3.48 0.86
CA TYR A 212 2.64 -4.82 0.31
C TYR A 212 3.57 -5.61 1.22
N LEU A 213 3.00 -6.58 1.94
CA LEU A 213 3.76 -7.58 2.67
C LEU A 213 3.80 -8.84 1.81
N VAL A 214 4.89 -9.00 1.06
CA VAL A 214 5.01 -9.99 -0.02
C VAL A 214 5.27 -11.37 0.56
N GLN A 215 4.43 -12.34 0.21
CA GLN A 215 4.47 -13.70 0.75
C GLN A 215 4.96 -14.73 -0.28
N MET A 216 4.67 -14.50 -1.56
CA MET A 216 5.23 -15.26 -2.67
C MET A 216 5.41 -14.34 -3.87
N SER A 217 6.47 -14.57 -4.64
CA SER A 217 6.65 -13.93 -5.93
C SER A 217 7.47 -14.80 -6.89
N ASN A 218 7.47 -14.41 -8.16
CA ASN A 218 8.31 -14.96 -9.23
C ASN A 218 9.24 -13.88 -9.80
N ASP A 219 10.20 -14.29 -10.64
CA ASP A 219 11.18 -13.38 -11.28
C ASP A 219 10.54 -12.33 -12.22
N GLU A 220 9.30 -12.53 -12.66
CA GLU A 220 8.54 -11.61 -13.53
C GLU A 220 7.62 -10.67 -12.74
N ASP A 221 7.50 -10.86 -11.42
CA ASP A 221 6.61 -10.09 -10.57
C ASP A 221 7.16 -8.68 -10.34
N ARG A 222 6.33 -7.66 -10.53
CA ARG A 222 6.73 -6.25 -10.42
C ARG A 222 5.72 -5.43 -9.65
N LEU A 223 6.22 -4.40 -8.99
CA LEU A 223 5.42 -3.27 -8.52
C LEU A 223 5.87 -2.03 -9.27
N LEU A 224 4.94 -1.37 -9.95
CA LEU A 224 5.18 -0.10 -10.61
C LEU A 224 4.71 1.01 -9.68
N THR A 225 5.47 2.09 -9.57
CA THR A 225 5.08 3.27 -8.79
C THR A 225 5.31 4.56 -9.54
N SER A 226 4.50 5.59 -9.26
CA SER A 226 4.67 6.92 -9.85
C SER A 226 4.31 8.03 -8.86
N TYR A 227 5.10 9.09 -8.86
CA TYR A 227 4.85 10.33 -8.12
C TYR A 227 4.20 11.42 -8.99
N HIS A 228 3.74 11.06 -10.19
CA HIS A 228 3.29 11.99 -11.23
C HIS A 228 1.75 12.01 -11.38
N ALA A 229 1.01 11.91 -10.27
CA ALA A 229 -0.45 11.86 -10.29
C ALA A 229 -1.09 13.04 -11.06
N GLU A 230 -0.68 14.27 -10.77
CA GLU A 230 -1.19 15.47 -11.45
C GLU A 230 -0.94 15.45 -12.96
N ALA A 231 0.25 15.01 -13.38
CA ALA A 231 0.61 14.93 -14.79
C ALA A 231 -0.18 13.82 -15.50
N ILE A 232 -0.36 12.66 -14.86
CA ILE A 232 -1.15 11.55 -15.38
C ILE A 232 -2.62 11.97 -15.52
N GLU A 233 -3.19 12.65 -14.53
CA GLU A 233 -4.58 13.13 -14.56
C GLU A 233 -4.84 14.27 -15.54
N SER A 234 -3.78 14.86 -16.10
CA SER A 234 -3.85 15.91 -17.12
C SER A 234 -3.23 15.45 -18.46
N PRO A 235 -3.79 14.42 -19.14
CA PRO A 235 -3.21 13.81 -20.34
C PRO A 235 -2.80 14.80 -21.42
N GLU A 236 -3.50 15.92 -21.55
CA GLU A 236 -3.26 16.97 -22.55
C GLU A 236 -1.94 17.72 -22.36
N THR A 237 -1.41 17.74 -21.14
CA THR A 237 -0.13 18.41 -20.80
C THR A 237 1.08 17.49 -20.93
N MET A 238 0.86 16.18 -21.06
CA MET A 238 1.92 15.17 -21.10
C MET A 238 2.84 15.33 -22.33
N THR A 239 4.13 15.00 -22.19
CA THR A 239 5.08 14.91 -23.31
C THR A 239 5.60 13.48 -23.44
N ALA A 240 6.11 13.09 -24.62
CA ALA A 240 6.71 11.76 -24.79
C ALA A 240 7.93 11.54 -23.88
N GLU A 241 8.73 12.59 -23.66
CA GLU A 241 9.88 12.54 -22.75
C GLU A 241 9.45 12.28 -21.30
N LEU A 242 8.42 12.98 -20.82
CA LEU A 242 7.89 12.76 -19.47
C LEU A 242 7.20 11.40 -19.35
N ALA A 243 6.45 10.97 -20.38
CA ALA A 243 5.79 9.67 -20.42
C ALA A 243 6.78 8.52 -20.17
N GLY A 244 7.95 8.55 -20.82
CA GLY A 244 9.00 7.55 -20.63
C GLY A 244 9.66 7.53 -19.24
N GLN A 245 9.29 8.45 -18.35
CA GLN A 245 9.84 8.59 -16.99
C GLN A 245 8.76 8.49 -15.90
N LEU A 246 7.51 8.18 -16.25
CA LEU A 246 6.40 8.24 -15.30
C LEU A 246 6.51 7.17 -14.21
N PHE A 247 6.97 5.98 -14.54
CA PHE A 247 6.97 4.84 -13.63
C PHE A 247 8.38 4.42 -13.23
N GLU A 248 8.54 4.21 -11.94
CA GLU A 248 9.60 3.40 -11.38
C GLU A 248 9.12 1.94 -11.33
N VAL A 249 10.02 1.01 -11.66
CA VAL A 249 9.75 -0.42 -11.65
C VAL A 249 10.54 -1.06 -10.52
N HIS A 250 9.83 -1.75 -9.64
CA HIS A 250 10.41 -2.43 -8.48
C HIS A 250 10.25 -3.95 -8.65
N ASP A 251 11.37 -4.68 -8.64
CA ASP A 251 11.35 -6.13 -8.47
C ASP A 251 10.88 -6.48 -7.06
N VAL A 252 10.05 -7.50 -6.91
CA VAL A 252 9.51 -7.92 -5.60
C VAL A 252 9.89 -9.36 -5.27
N ARG A 253 10.26 -9.61 -4.01
CA ARG A 253 10.56 -10.94 -3.48
C ARG A 253 9.76 -11.23 -2.21
N ALA A 254 9.44 -12.50 -1.97
CA ALA A 254 8.83 -12.93 -0.71
C ALA A 254 9.65 -12.44 0.49
N GLY A 255 9.01 -11.90 1.53
CA GLY A 255 9.66 -11.27 2.69
C GLY A 255 9.88 -9.76 2.55
N ASP A 256 9.60 -9.16 1.39
CA ASP A 256 9.59 -7.71 1.26
C ASP A 256 8.39 -7.07 1.97
N LEU A 257 8.67 -5.98 2.67
CA LEU A 257 7.70 -4.99 3.13
C LEU A 257 7.91 -3.72 2.32
N ILE A 258 6.90 -3.35 1.52
CA ILE A 258 6.93 -2.15 0.69
C ILE A 258 5.87 -1.19 1.21
N TYR A 259 6.29 0.00 1.62
CA TYR A 259 5.43 1.08 2.08
C TYR A 259 5.09 2.02 0.92
N LEU A 260 3.80 2.19 0.66
CA LEU A 260 3.21 3.05 -0.35
C LEU A 260 2.48 4.19 0.35
N PRO A 261 3.07 5.39 0.41
CA PRO A 261 2.41 6.52 1.02
C PRO A 261 1.25 7.04 0.16
N ARG A 262 0.31 7.74 0.79
CA ARG A 262 -0.75 8.49 0.08
C ARG A 262 -0.14 9.37 -1.04
N GLY A 263 -0.86 9.45 -2.16
CA GLY A 263 -0.51 10.23 -3.34
C GLY A 263 0.38 9.46 -4.34
N VAL A 264 0.92 8.30 -3.96
CA VAL A 264 1.72 7.47 -4.85
C VAL A 264 0.81 6.57 -5.69
N ILE A 265 0.92 6.73 -7.01
CA ILE A 265 0.33 5.79 -7.96
C ILE A 265 1.09 4.48 -7.90
N HIS A 266 0.38 3.36 -7.89
CA HIS A 266 0.98 2.05 -7.90
C HIS A 266 0.17 1.02 -8.69
N ARG A 267 0.85 -0.05 -9.10
CA ARG A 267 0.27 -1.18 -9.82
C ARG A 267 1.11 -2.45 -9.60
N GLY A 268 0.49 -3.54 -9.17
CA GLY A 268 1.13 -4.86 -9.09
C GLY A 268 0.93 -5.69 -10.36
N LEU A 269 1.98 -6.41 -10.77
CA LEU A 269 2.04 -7.26 -11.96
C LEU A 269 2.66 -8.63 -11.64
N GLY A 270 2.31 -9.65 -12.44
CA GLY A 270 3.06 -10.91 -12.56
C GLY A 270 2.57 -12.07 -11.67
N GLY A 271 1.69 -11.81 -10.71
CA GLY A 271 1.09 -12.85 -9.86
C GLY A 271 1.56 -12.84 -8.40
N VAL A 272 2.07 -11.70 -7.92
CA VAL A 272 2.50 -11.45 -6.54
C VAL A 272 1.42 -11.90 -5.56
N LEU A 273 1.76 -12.74 -4.58
CA LEU A 273 0.92 -12.98 -3.42
C LEU A 273 1.37 -12.06 -2.30
N ALA A 274 0.51 -11.13 -1.89
CA ALA A 274 0.79 -10.21 -0.79
C ALA A 274 -0.37 -10.15 0.20
N GLN A 275 -0.05 -9.85 1.45
CA GLN A 275 -1.00 -9.18 2.32
C GLN A 275 -0.92 -7.68 2.03
N VAL A 276 -1.98 -7.15 1.43
CA VAL A 276 -2.17 -5.72 1.25
C VAL A 276 -2.79 -5.19 2.53
N ILE A 277 -2.10 -4.24 3.17
CA ILE A 277 -2.47 -3.68 4.47
C ILE A 277 -2.65 -2.18 4.31
N THR A 278 -3.76 -1.62 4.78
CA THR A 278 -3.97 -0.16 4.71
C THR A 278 -4.12 0.46 6.08
N VAL A 279 -3.53 1.64 6.26
CA VAL A 279 -3.60 2.42 7.51
C VAL A 279 -3.91 3.90 7.23
N PRO A 280 -4.95 4.48 7.86
CA PRO A 280 -6.04 3.76 8.55
C PRO A 280 -6.76 2.81 7.59
N GLY A 281 -7.74 2.04 8.07
CA GLY A 281 -8.46 1.09 7.24
C GLY A 281 -9.05 1.72 5.97
N PHE A 282 -9.01 0.98 4.86
CA PHE A 282 -9.50 1.39 3.54
C PHE A 282 -10.92 1.92 3.62
N ARG A 283 -11.11 3.21 3.34
CA ARG A 283 -12.43 3.82 3.22
C ARG A 283 -12.92 3.68 1.78
N PRO A 284 -14.01 2.95 1.50
CA PRO A 284 -14.46 2.77 0.13
C PRO A 284 -14.79 4.09 -0.56
N GLY A 285 -14.39 4.19 -1.83
CA GLY A 285 -14.58 5.39 -2.65
C GLY A 285 -13.46 6.44 -2.52
N THR A 286 -12.34 6.14 -1.85
CA THR A 286 -11.20 7.08 -1.74
C THR A 286 -9.98 6.68 -2.56
N GLU A 287 -10.04 5.60 -3.34
CA GLU A 287 -9.00 5.26 -4.32
C GLU A 287 -9.33 5.96 -5.65
N ILE A 288 -8.32 6.38 -6.41
CA ILE A 288 -8.50 7.03 -7.71
C ILE A 288 -7.76 6.21 -8.77
N GLY A 289 -8.53 5.56 -9.65
CA GLY A 289 -8.01 4.79 -10.78
C GLY A 289 -7.61 5.68 -11.95
N VAL A 290 -6.42 5.47 -12.51
CA VAL A 290 -5.82 6.32 -13.54
C VAL A 290 -5.60 5.61 -14.88
N ASP A 291 -6.00 4.35 -15.05
CA ASP A 291 -5.79 3.59 -16.29
C ASP A 291 -6.40 4.26 -17.53
N HIS A 292 -7.57 4.88 -17.39
CA HIS A 292 -8.23 5.63 -18.46
C HIS A 292 -7.43 6.87 -18.89
N HIS A 293 -6.70 7.49 -17.97
CA HIS A 293 -5.78 8.59 -18.28
C HIS A 293 -4.51 8.08 -18.98
N LEU A 294 -3.96 6.95 -18.51
CA LEU A 294 -2.80 6.31 -19.13
C LEU A 294 -3.09 5.88 -20.58
N LEU A 295 -4.26 5.30 -20.83
CA LEU A 295 -4.73 5.01 -22.18
C LEU A 295 -4.83 6.27 -23.04
N ALA A 296 -5.45 7.34 -22.53
CA ALA A 296 -5.59 8.59 -23.27
C ALA A 296 -4.22 9.23 -23.61
N ILE A 297 -3.21 9.09 -22.74
CA ILE A 297 -1.85 9.53 -23.02
C ILE A 297 -1.23 8.71 -24.16
N ASN A 298 -1.33 7.37 -24.09
CA ASN A 298 -0.82 6.48 -25.14
C ASN A 298 -1.43 6.82 -26.50
N GLU A 299 -2.75 6.97 -26.57
CA GLU A 299 -3.47 7.31 -27.81
C GLU A 299 -3.07 8.69 -28.37
N ARG A 300 -2.96 9.70 -27.51
CA ARG A 300 -2.61 11.06 -27.94
C ARG A 300 -1.18 11.18 -28.44
N LEU A 301 -0.25 10.51 -27.78
CA LEU A 301 1.18 10.55 -28.09
C LEU A 301 1.58 9.49 -29.13
N GLY A 302 0.69 8.55 -29.46
CA GLY A 302 0.98 7.45 -30.38
C GLY A 302 2.01 6.46 -29.82
N LEU A 303 1.98 6.21 -28.51
CA LEU A 303 2.88 5.28 -27.84
C LEU A 303 2.40 3.85 -28.04
N GLU A 304 3.30 2.97 -28.52
CA GLU A 304 3.01 1.58 -28.85
C GLU A 304 4.15 0.66 -28.38
N GLY A 305 3.87 -0.64 -28.19
CA GLY A 305 4.87 -1.64 -27.82
C GLY A 305 5.55 -1.31 -26.50
N ASP A 306 6.88 -1.34 -26.48
CA ASP A 306 7.69 -1.08 -25.28
C ASP A 306 7.64 0.39 -24.84
N ASP A 307 7.22 1.31 -25.71
CA ASP A 307 7.07 2.74 -25.39
C ASP A 307 5.70 3.05 -24.76
N ALA A 308 4.74 2.11 -24.81
CA ALA A 308 3.41 2.31 -24.26
C ALA A 308 3.41 2.35 -22.73
N LEU A 309 2.71 3.31 -22.16
CA LEU A 309 2.48 3.35 -20.72
C LEU A 309 1.64 2.14 -20.29
N PRO A 310 2.00 1.47 -19.19
CA PRO A 310 1.28 0.30 -18.71
C PRO A 310 -0.07 0.72 -18.13
N TYR A 311 -1.16 0.10 -18.60
CA TYR A 311 -2.51 0.31 -18.10
C TYR A 311 -3.29 -1.01 -18.08
N ASN A 312 -4.33 -1.08 -17.25
CA ASN A 312 -5.20 -2.24 -17.11
C ASN A 312 -6.34 -2.07 -18.09
N VAL A 313 -6.49 -3.04 -18.99
CA VAL A 313 -7.40 -2.93 -20.12
C VAL A 313 -8.83 -2.73 -19.64
N GLU A 314 -9.28 -3.52 -18.66
CA GLU A 314 -10.64 -3.43 -18.13
C GLU A 314 -10.89 -2.07 -17.46
N ALA A 315 -9.99 -1.66 -16.57
CA ALA A 315 -10.07 -0.39 -15.84
C ALA A 315 -9.87 0.85 -16.70
N SER A 316 -9.28 0.73 -17.89
CA SER A 316 -9.10 1.87 -18.79
C SER A 316 -10.39 2.30 -19.49
N THR A 317 -11.38 1.42 -19.57
CA THR A 317 -12.63 1.69 -20.31
C THR A 317 -13.58 2.63 -19.58
N GLN A 318 -13.45 2.74 -18.25
CA GLN A 318 -14.29 3.57 -17.40
C GLN A 318 -13.49 4.10 -16.22
N ARG A 319 -13.86 5.28 -15.70
CA ARG A 319 -13.27 5.79 -14.46
C ARG A 319 -13.55 4.84 -13.29
N ILE A 320 -12.51 4.18 -12.80
CA ILE A 320 -12.56 3.47 -11.52
C ILE A 320 -12.42 4.52 -10.40
N VAL A 321 -13.59 4.89 -9.87
CA VAL A 321 -13.89 5.74 -8.69
C VAL A 321 -13.89 7.27 -8.88
N ARG A 322 -14.90 7.90 -8.25
CA ARG A 322 -15.25 9.33 -8.10
C ARG A 322 -15.69 9.58 -6.66
#